data_AF-A0A843KKW3-F1
#
_entry.id   AF-A0A843KKW3-F1
#
_cell.length_a   1.000
_cell.length_b   1.000
_cell.length_c   1.000
_cell.angle_alpha   90.00
_cell.angle_beta   90.00
_cell.angle_gamma   90.00
#
_symmetry.space_group_name_H-M   'P 1'
#
loop_
_entity.id
_entity.type
_entity.pdbx_description
1 polymer ?
#
loop_
_entity_poly.entity_id
_entity_poly.type
_entity_poly.pdbx_seq_one_letter_code
_entity_poly.pdbx_strand_id
1 'polypeptide(L)' 'MMVVVLCNDGEIEVADGEICQICGQELEDFDEVTGTGIHGYYHWTCVSHYDP' A
#
# COMPACT_ATOMS: atom_id res chain seq x y z
N MET A 1 -2.73 17.42 5.23
CA MET A 1 -3.80 16.61 4.61
C MET A 1 -3.49 15.17 4.96
N MET A 2 -4.33 14.51 5.76
CA MET A 2 -4.10 13.12 6.21
C MET A 2 -4.91 12.20 5.30
N VAL A 3 -4.22 11.33 4.55
CA VAL A 3 -4.86 10.36 3.65
C VAL A 3 -5.32 9.19 4.52
N VAL A 4 -6.63 9.00 4.67
CA VAL A 4 -7.19 7.85 5.36
C VAL A 4 -7.24 6.71 4.34
N VAL A 5 -6.30 5.77 4.46
CA VAL A 5 -6.29 4.54 3.65
C VAL A 5 -7.30 3.58 4.27
N LEU A 6 -8.31 3.19 3.50
CA LEU A 6 -9.23 2.12 3.90
C LEU A 6 -8.48 0.79 3.71
N CYS A 7 -7.96 0.22 4.80
CA CYS A 7 -7.45 -1.14 4.80
C CYS A 7 -8.60 -2.10 4.48
N ASN A 8 -8.50 -2.76 3.34
CA ASN A 8 -9.34 -3.90 3.00
C ASN A 8 -8.40 -5.11 3.06
N ASP A 9 -8.68 -6.07 3.94
CA ASP A 9 -7.87 -7.30 4.13
C ASP A 9 -7.98 -8.28 2.94
N GLY A 10 -8.30 -7.78 1.75
CA GLY A 10 -8.32 -8.56 0.52
C GLY A 10 -6.91 -8.65 -0.07
N GLU A 11 -6.59 -9.79 -0.68
CA GLU A 11 -5.39 -9.92 -1.51
C GLU A 11 -5.44 -8.89 -2.64
N ILE A 12 -4.45 -8.01 -2.70
CA ILE A 12 -4.29 -7.01 -3.76
C ILE A 12 -3.23 -7.53 -4.72
N GLU A 13 -3.62 -7.78 -5.96
CA GLU A 13 -2.65 -8.01 -7.04
C GLU A 13 -2.05 -6.66 -7.46
N VAL A 14 -0.74 -6.55 -7.33
CA VAL A 14 0.05 -5.39 -7.74
C VAL A 14 0.84 -5.78 -9.00
N ALA A 15 0.94 -4.89 -9.98
CA ALA A 15 1.72 -5.17 -11.19
C ALA A 15 3.23 -5.11 -10.90
N ASP A 16 4.01 -5.96 -11.58
CA ASP A 16 5.47 -5.94 -11.51
C ASP A 16 6.05 -4.53 -11.74
N GLY A 17 6.97 -4.12 -10.87
CA GLY A 17 7.65 -2.84 -10.95
C GLY A 17 6.85 -1.65 -10.41
N GLU A 18 5.69 -1.89 -9.78
CA GLU A 18 5.02 -0.84 -9.01
C GLU A 18 5.86 -0.41 -7.81
N ILE A 19 5.79 0.88 -7.50
CA ILE A 19 6.64 1.49 -6.48
C ILE A 19 5.79 2.01 -5.34
N CYS A 20 6.21 1.71 -4.11
CA CYS A 20 5.65 2.32 -2.91
C CYS A 20 5.83 3.84 -2.97
N GLN A 21 4.73 4.58 -3.04
CA GLN A 21 4.76 6.03 -3.19
C GLN A 21 5.25 6.77 -1.93
N ILE A 22 5.53 6.05 -0.84
CA ILE A 22 6.08 6.59 0.41
C ILE A 22 7.59 6.41 0.49
N CYS A 23 8.10 5.18 0.33
CA CYS A 23 9.53 4.89 0.50
C CYS A 23 10.31 4.82 -0.83
N GLY A 24 9.61 4.76 -1.97
CA GLY A 24 10.23 4.70 -3.30
C GLY A 24 10.90 3.35 -3.63
N GLN A 25 10.65 2.30 -2.84
CA GLN A 25 11.07 0.93 -3.15
C GLN A 25 9.97 0.21 -3.95
N GLU A 26 10.36 -0.76 -4.78
CA GLU A 26 9.42 -1.64 -5.48
C GLU A 26 8.57 -2.44 -4.48
N LEU A 27 7.33 -2.71 -4.86
CA LEU A 27 6.40 -3.58 -4.14
C LEU A 27 6.59 -5.00 -4.67
N GLU A 28 7.01 -5.93 -3.81
CA GLU A 28 7.21 -7.34 -4.17
C GLU A 28 5.92 -8.15 -3.96
N ASP A 29 5.79 -9.28 -4.68
CA ASP A 29 4.61 -10.18 -4.62
C ASP A 29 4.24 -10.67 -3.21
N PHE A 30 5.19 -10.64 -2.28
CA PHE A 30 5.01 -11.09 -0.89
C PHE A 30 4.95 -9.94 0.12
N ASP A 31 5.08 -8.69 -0.34
CA ASP A 31 4.89 -7.56 0.55
C ASP A 31 3.42 -7.48 0.96
N GLU A 32 3.18 -7.24 2.24
CA GLU A 32 1.86 -6.77 2.66
C GLU A 32 1.68 -5.38 2.04
N VAL A 33 0.84 -5.28 1.00
CA VAL A 33 0.57 -4.03 0.27
C VAL A 33 -0.80 -3.48 0.64
N THR A 34 -0.89 -2.15 0.75
CA THR A 34 -2.15 -1.43 0.90
C THR A 34 -2.23 -0.27 -0.08
N GLY A 35 -3.45 0.20 -0.37
CA GLY A 35 -3.67 1.32 -1.27
C GLY A 35 -4.82 1.11 -2.26
N THR A 36 -4.86 1.94 -3.28
CA THR A 36 -5.86 1.87 -4.35
C THR A 36 -5.23 2.30 -5.66
N GLY A 37 -5.74 1.82 -6.80
CA GLY A 37 -5.30 2.30 -8.12
C GLY A 37 -5.52 3.81 -8.38
N ILE A 38 -6.27 4.52 -7.52
CA ILE A 38 -6.49 5.97 -7.62
C ILE A 38 -5.43 6.75 -6.82
N HIS A 39 -5.10 6.28 -5.62
CA HIS A 39 -4.20 6.97 -4.70
C HIS A 39 -2.77 6.44 -4.73
N GLY A 40 -2.54 5.31 -5.37
CA GLY A 40 -1.27 4.59 -5.36
C GLY A 40 -1.24 3.47 -4.32
N TYR A 41 -0.17 2.69 -4.39
CA TYR A 41 0.12 1.54 -3.56
C TYR A 41 1.31 1.82 -2.63
N TYR A 42 1.31 1.16 -1.47
CA TYR A 42 2.29 1.37 -0.42
C TYR A 42 2.54 0.06 0.34
N HIS A 43 3.75 -0.12 0.86
CA HIS A 43 3.98 -1.15 1.86
C HIS A 43 3.08 -0.89 3.07
N TRP A 44 2.53 -1.96 3.62
CA TRP A 44 1.77 -1.94 4.86
C TRP A 44 2.56 -1.27 5.99
N THR A 45 3.86 -1.53 6.08
CA THR A 45 4.75 -0.93 7.09
C THR A 45 5.05 0.56 6.86
N CYS A 46 4.79 1.09 5.66
CA CYS A 46 5.02 2.49 5.33
C CYS A 46 3.84 3.40 5.73
N VAL A 47 2.67 2.84 6.03
CA VAL A 47 1.50 3.60 6.48
C VAL A 47 1.28 3.41 7.99
N SER A 48 0.76 4.44 8.65
CA SER A 48 0.33 4.32 10.04
C SER A 48 -1.07 3.72 10.09
N HIS A 49 -1.18 2.49 10.59
CA HIS A 49 -2.47 1.84 10.83
C HIS A 49 -3.08 2.36 12.11
N TYR A 50 -4.34 2.79 12.03
CA TYR A 50 -5.15 3.02 13.20
C TYR A 50 -6.04 1.79 13.39
N ASP A 51 -5.74 0.99 14.41
CA ASP A 51 -6.56 -0.14 14.83
C ASP A 51 -7.46 0.33 15.99
N PRO A 52 -8.78 0.50 15.77
CA PRO A 52 -9.72 1.06 16.76
C PRO A 52 -10.06 0.12 17.93
#